data_AF-A0A9N7N3N6-F1
#
_entry.id   AF-A0A9N7N3N6-F1
#
_cell.length_a   1.000
_cell.length_b   1.000
_cell.length_c   1.000
_cell.angle_alpha   90.00
_cell.angle_beta   90.00
_cell.angle_gamma   90.00
#
_symmetry.space_group_name_H-M   'P 1'
#
loop_
_entity.id
_entity.type
_entity.pdbx_description
1 polymer ?
#
loop_
_entity_poly.entity_id
_entity_poly.type
_entity_poly.pdbx_seq_one_letter_code
_entity_poly.pdbx_strand_id
1 'polypeptide(L)'
;MEGKTHEEEDQIVTPWEVTAEKGGKIDYDKLIDKFGCQRIDQPLVDRVARLTRRPPHVFLRRGVFFAHRDLSDVLDAYERGEKFYLYTGRGPSSEALHLGHLVPFMFTKYLQDAFKVPLVIQLTDDEKCMWKNLTVEESQRLARENAKDIIACGFDVSRTFIFSDFDYVGG
;
A
#
# COMPACT_ATOMS: atom_id res chain seq x y z
N MET A 1 28.29 34.42 -22.58
CA MET A 1 28.48 33.53 -21.41
C MET A 1 27.22 32.72 -21.30
N GLU A 2 27.33 31.43 -21.61
CA GLU A 2 26.24 30.46 -21.62
C GLU A 2 25.60 30.41 -20.22
N GLY A 3 24.29 30.61 -20.19
CA GLY A 3 23.51 30.41 -18.98
C GLY A 3 23.63 28.95 -18.58
N LYS A 4 24.20 28.68 -17.39
CA LYS A 4 24.08 27.38 -16.76
C LYS A 4 22.59 27.10 -16.59
N THR A 5 22.04 26.21 -17.41
CA THR A 5 20.82 25.48 -17.06
C THR A 5 21.11 24.78 -15.75
N HIS A 6 20.56 25.30 -14.66
CA HIS A 6 20.47 24.55 -13.43
C HIS A 6 19.61 23.32 -13.76
N GLU A 7 20.23 22.14 -13.85
CA GLU A 7 19.48 20.89 -13.76
C GLU A 7 18.77 20.91 -12.41
N GLU A 8 17.44 21.05 -12.44
CA GLU A 8 16.62 20.93 -11.24
C GLU A 8 16.81 19.50 -10.71
N GLU A 9 17.40 19.35 -9.51
CA GLU A 9 17.52 18.06 -8.86
C GLU A 9 16.12 17.55 -8.49
N ASP A 10 15.63 16.63 -9.32
CA ASP A 10 14.34 15.95 -9.15
C ASP A 10 14.23 15.24 -7.79
N GLN A 11 13.04 15.26 -7.18
CA GLN A 11 12.74 14.43 -6.01
C GLN A 11 12.96 12.93 -6.29
N ILE A 12 13.50 12.22 -5.30
CA ILE A 12 13.81 10.78 -5.37
C ILE A 12 12.76 10.03 -4.56
N VAL A 13 12.00 9.16 -5.24
CA VAL A 13 11.05 8.25 -4.59
C VAL A 13 11.25 6.86 -5.19
N THR A 14 11.83 5.97 -4.41
CA THR A 14 12.06 4.57 -4.75
C THR A 14 11.55 3.68 -3.60
N PRO A 15 11.51 2.34 -3.76
CA PRO A 15 11.14 1.44 -2.67
C PRO A 15 12.06 1.53 -1.43
N TRP A 16 13.25 2.12 -1.54
CA TRP A 16 14.26 2.17 -0.47
C TRP A 16 14.56 3.58 0.03
N GLU A 17 14.32 4.60 -0.80
CA GLU A 17 14.71 5.98 -0.52
C GLU A 17 13.59 6.95 -0.89
N VAL A 18 13.36 7.93 0.00
CA VAL A 18 12.46 9.06 -0.22
C VAL A 18 13.20 10.34 0.17
N THR A 19 13.52 11.17 -0.82
CA THR A 19 14.26 12.43 -0.64
C THR A 19 13.56 13.53 -1.44
N ALA A 20 13.19 14.62 -0.76
CA ALA A 20 12.58 15.79 -1.38
C ALA A 20 13.65 16.74 -1.94
N GLU A 21 13.27 17.59 -2.90
CA GLU A 21 14.16 18.63 -3.42
C GLU A 21 14.58 19.57 -2.27
N LYS A 22 15.90 19.71 -2.06
CA LYS A 22 16.53 20.68 -1.15
C LYS A 22 15.94 20.74 0.27
N GLY A 23 15.55 19.59 0.83
CA GLY A 23 14.97 19.52 2.19
C GLY A 23 13.54 20.07 2.30
N GLY A 24 12.87 20.29 1.16
CA GLY A 24 11.46 20.65 1.08
C GLY A 24 10.53 19.47 1.36
N LYS A 25 9.27 19.60 0.91
CA LYS A 25 8.29 18.52 0.95
C LYS A 25 8.25 17.82 -0.41
N ILE A 26 7.84 16.56 -0.40
CA ILE A 26 7.53 15.81 -1.63
C ILE A 26 6.38 16.51 -2.37
N ASP A 27 6.59 16.76 -3.66
CA ASP A 27 5.58 17.27 -4.58
C ASP A 27 4.81 16.08 -5.16
N TYR A 28 3.66 15.79 -4.57
CA TYR A 28 2.84 14.65 -4.97
C TYR A 28 2.24 14.80 -6.38
N ASP A 29 2.05 16.02 -6.87
CA ASP A 29 1.55 16.25 -8.23
C ASP A 29 2.59 15.86 -9.28
N LYS A 30 3.84 16.30 -9.08
CA LYS A 30 4.96 15.83 -9.90
C LYS A 30 5.11 14.30 -9.88
N LEU A 31 4.83 13.64 -8.75
CA LEU A 31 4.89 12.17 -8.67
C LEU A 31 3.78 11.47 -9.46
N ILE A 32 2.56 12.03 -9.48
CA ILE A 32 1.46 11.49 -10.28
C ILE A 32 1.89 11.45 -11.75
N ASP A 33 2.40 12.57 -12.26
CA ASP A 33 2.83 12.69 -13.65
C ASP A 33 4.05 11.81 -13.96
N LYS A 34 5.08 11.85 -13.11
CA LYS A 34 6.33 11.10 -13.29
C LYS A 34 6.10 9.58 -13.34
N PHE A 35 5.21 9.07 -12.49
CA PHE A 35 4.88 7.65 -12.52
C PHE A 35 3.77 7.36 -13.55
N GLY A 36 3.02 8.34 -14.04
CA GLY A 36 1.89 8.12 -14.95
C GLY A 36 0.67 7.55 -14.23
N CYS A 37 0.46 7.93 -12.98
CA CYS A 37 -0.75 7.62 -12.21
C CYS A 37 -1.88 8.60 -12.54
N GLN A 38 -3.08 8.31 -12.04
CA GLN A 38 -4.22 9.22 -12.07
C GLN A 38 -4.51 9.74 -10.66
N ARG A 39 -4.97 10.99 -10.55
CA ARG A 39 -5.33 11.59 -9.26
C ARG A 39 -6.65 11.02 -8.75
N ILE A 40 -6.70 10.70 -7.46
CA ILE A 40 -7.98 10.43 -6.77
C ILE A 40 -8.66 11.77 -6.51
N ASP A 41 -9.64 12.10 -7.34
CA ASP A 41 -10.42 13.33 -7.24
C ASP A 41 -11.72 13.15 -6.44
N GLN A 42 -12.40 14.26 -6.15
CA GLN A 42 -13.64 14.23 -5.38
C GLN A 42 -14.75 13.36 -6.03
N PRO A 43 -14.98 13.42 -7.36
CA PRO A 43 -15.89 12.49 -8.04
C PRO A 43 -15.60 11.01 -7.77
N LEU A 44 -14.32 10.61 -7.78
CA LEU A 44 -13.95 9.22 -7.50
C LEU A 44 -14.18 8.85 -6.03
N VAL A 45 -13.87 9.76 -5.10
CA VAL A 45 -14.16 9.59 -3.66
C VAL A 45 -15.67 9.42 -3.42
N ASP A 46 -16.49 10.25 -4.06
CA ASP A 46 -17.95 10.19 -3.96
C ASP A 46 -18.49 8.89 -4.59
N ARG A 47 -17.87 8.43 -5.68
CA ARG A 47 -18.21 7.15 -6.31
C ARG A 47 -17.93 5.97 -5.40
N VAL A 48 -16.77 5.92 -4.73
CA VAL A 48 -16.45 4.90 -3.72
C VAL A 48 -17.49 4.90 -2.61
N ALA A 49 -17.85 6.08 -2.09
CA ALA A 49 -18.85 6.20 -1.03
C ALA A 49 -20.24 5.70 -1.47
N ARG A 50 -20.66 6.04 -2.69
CA ARG A 50 -21.94 5.62 -3.28
C ARG A 50 -22.00 4.10 -3.47
N LEU A 51 -20.98 3.50 -4.09
CA LEU A 51 -20.95 2.08 -4.40
C LEU A 51 -20.88 1.22 -3.14
N THR A 52 -20.07 1.63 -2.16
CA THR A 52 -19.89 0.86 -0.91
C THR A 52 -20.97 1.14 0.13
N ARG A 53 -21.80 2.18 -0.07
CA ARG A 53 -22.77 2.71 0.90
C ARG A 53 -22.14 2.99 2.26
N ARG A 54 -20.89 3.48 2.25
CA ARG A 54 -20.12 3.84 3.44
C ARG A 54 -19.54 5.24 3.30
N PRO A 55 -19.36 5.97 4.41
CA PRO A 55 -18.58 7.20 4.38
C PRO A 55 -17.18 6.95 3.79
N PRO A 56 -16.66 7.83 2.93
CA PRO A 56 -15.31 7.68 2.38
C PRO A 56 -14.30 7.75 3.51
N HIS A 57 -13.27 6.89 3.51
CA HIS A 57 -12.26 6.89 4.58
C HIS A 57 -11.59 8.26 4.74
N VAL A 58 -11.14 8.60 5.95
CA VAL A 58 -10.46 9.89 6.20
C VAL A 58 -9.23 10.09 5.30
N PHE A 59 -8.57 9.00 4.92
CA PHE A 59 -7.43 9.04 4.01
C PHE A 59 -7.77 9.38 2.57
N LEU A 60 -8.99 9.07 2.10
CA LEU A 60 -9.48 9.55 0.82
C LEU A 60 -9.87 11.03 0.93
N ARG A 61 -10.63 11.40 1.96
CA ARG A 61 -11.12 12.78 2.16
C ARG A 61 -10.00 13.81 2.35
N ARG A 62 -8.85 13.39 2.86
CA ARG A 62 -7.70 14.27 3.15
C ARG A 62 -6.55 14.10 2.15
N GLY A 63 -6.73 13.33 1.07
CA GLY A 63 -5.69 13.12 0.07
C GLY A 63 -4.43 12.43 0.62
N VAL A 64 -4.57 11.54 1.61
CA VAL A 64 -3.46 10.68 2.06
C VAL A 64 -3.22 9.56 1.05
N PHE A 65 -4.31 8.95 0.57
CA PHE A 65 -4.29 8.19 -0.69
C PHE A 65 -4.74 9.15 -1.79
N PHE A 66 -3.80 9.56 -2.63
CA PHE A 66 -3.98 10.69 -3.57
C PHE A 66 -3.91 10.28 -5.04
N ALA A 67 -3.41 9.08 -5.34
CA ALA A 67 -3.21 8.60 -6.70
C ALA A 67 -3.67 7.14 -6.84
N HIS A 68 -4.03 6.75 -8.05
CA HIS A 68 -4.45 5.40 -8.40
C HIS A 68 -4.02 5.04 -9.83
N ARG A 69 -4.18 3.75 -10.16
CA ARG A 69 -4.25 3.22 -11.53
C ARG A 69 -5.46 2.30 -11.59
N ASP A 70 -6.29 2.46 -12.63
CA ASP A 70 -7.41 1.58 -12.95
C ASP A 70 -8.44 1.36 -11.82
N LEU A 71 -8.48 2.25 -10.82
CA LEU A 71 -9.50 2.21 -9.76
C LEU A 71 -10.90 2.35 -10.36
N SER A 72 -11.07 3.18 -11.40
CA SER A 72 -12.33 3.28 -12.14
C SER A 72 -12.77 1.93 -12.70
N ASP A 73 -11.86 1.14 -13.25
CA ASP A 73 -12.17 -0.18 -13.82
C ASP A 73 -12.58 -1.18 -12.73
N VAL A 74 -11.92 -1.13 -11.56
CA VAL A 74 -12.31 -1.92 -10.38
C VAL A 74 -13.71 -1.52 -9.90
N LEU A 75 -14.03 -0.22 -9.89
CA LEU A 75 -15.37 0.26 -9.49
C LEU A 75 -16.44 -0.12 -10.52
N ASP A 76 -16.12 -0.09 -11.81
CA ASP A 76 -17.00 -0.55 -12.89
C ASP A 76 -17.29 -2.05 -12.75
N ALA A 77 -16.25 -2.86 -12.51
CA ALA A 77 -16.38 -4.30 -12.28
C ALA A 77 -17.25 -4.58 -11.05
N TYR A 78 -17.02 -3.86 -9.95
CA TYR A 78 -17.83 -3.98 -8.74
C TYR A 78 -19.30 -3.62 -8.98
N GLU A 79 -19.57 -2.56 -9.75
CA GLU A 79 -20.91 -2.13 -10.12
C GLU A 79 -21.66 -3.16 -10.98
N ARG A 80 -20.93 -3.91 -11.82
CA ARG A 80 -21.46 -5.06 -12.59
C ARG A 80 -21.61 -6.34 -11.76
N GLY A 81 -21.21 -6.35 -10.49
CA GLY A 81 -21.23 -7.53 -9.63
C GLY A 81 -20.10 -8.53 -9.89
N GLU A 82 -19.05 -8.11 -10.60
CA GLU A 82 -17.86 -8.92 -10.82
C GLU A 82 -17.02 -9.00 -9.54
N LYS A 83 -16.31 -10.11 -9.39
CA LYS A 83 -15.48 -10.37 -8.21
C LYS A 83 -14.08 -9.83 -8.43
N PHE A 84 -13.53 -9.20 -7.39
CA PHE A 84 -12.12 -8.87 -7.29
C PHE A 84 -11.63 -9.20 -5.87
N TYR A 85 -10.32 -9.08 -5.64
CA TYR A 85 -9.72 -9.24 -4.32
C TYR A 85 -8.69 -8.13 -4.07
N LEU A 86 -8.36 -7.92 -2.80
CA LEU A 86 -7.34 -6.98 -2.37
C LEU A 86 -6.00 -7.69 -2.19
N TYR A 87 -4.92 -6.98 -2.50
CA TYR A 87 -3.56 -7.44 -2.26
C TYR A 87 -2.73 -6.31 -1.62
N THR A 88 -1.96 -6.64 -0.61
CA THR A 88 -0.95 -5.77 0.00
C THR A 88 0.18 -6.63 0.56
N GLY A 89 1.27 -6.01 1.01
CA GLY A 89 2.40 -6.76 1.55
C GLY A 89 3.16 -6.03 2.64
N ARG A 90 4.04 -6.77 3.30
CA ARG A 90 4.96 -6.26 4.32
C ARG A 90 6.27 -7.05 4.27
N GLY A 91 7.37 -6.32 4.07
CA GLY A 91 8.71 -6.87 4.31
C GLY A 91 9.07 -6.82 5.80
N PRO A 92 9.15 -7.95 6.51
CA PRO A 92 9.32 -7.98 7.97
C PRO A 92 10.78 -7.70 8.34
N SER A 93 11.09 -6.43 8.61
CA SER A 93 12.48 -5.99 8.89
C SER A 93 12.73 -5.53 10.33
N SER A 94 11.72 -5.60 11.19
CA SER A 94 11.73 -5.20 12.60
C SER A 94 10.66 -5.99 13.37
N GLU A 95 10.81 -6.12 14.69
CA GLU A 95 9.88 -6.93 15.50
C GLU A 95 8.45 -6.38 15.49
N ALA A 96 8.29 -5.06 15.49
CA ALA A 96 6.99 -4.40 15.55
C ALA A 96 6.78 -3.43 14.38
N LEU A 97 5.51 -3.20 14.04
CA LEU A 97 5.10 -2.13 13.16
C LEU A 97 5.15 -0.76 13.86
N HIS A 98 5.73 0.25 13.20
CA HIS A 98 5.54 1.65 13.59
C HIS A 98 4.28 2.26 12.93
N LEU A 99 3.85 3.44 13.39
CA LEU A 99 2.63 4.12 12.92
C LEU A 99 2.55 4.29 11.40
N GLY A 100 3.68 4.53 10.72
CA GLY A 100 3.72 4.61 9.26
C GLY A 100 3.23 3.34 8.55
N HIS A 101 3.49 2.14 9.10
CA HIS A 101 3.02 0.89 8.51
C HIS A 101 1.52 0.70 8.68
N LEU A 102 0.90 1.35 9.66
CA LEU A 102 -0.55 1.23 9.89
C LEU A 102 -1.36 1.94 8.80
N VAL A 103 -0.80 2.95 8.13
CA VAL A 103 -1.52 3.71 7.09
C VAL A 103 -2.07 2.80 5.97
N PRO A 104 -1.26 1.97 5.30
CA PRO A 104 -1.78 1.03 4.31
C PRO A 104 -2.72 -0.01 4.91
N PHE A 105 -2.41 -0.61 6.06
CA PHE A 105 -3.26 -1.66 6.65
C PHE A 105 -4.63 -1.14 7.09
N MET A 106 -4.71 0.03 7.72
CA MET A 106 -5.99 0.67 8.08
C MET A 106 -6.83 0.96 6.84
N PHE A 107 -6.21 1.40 5.74
CA PHE A 107 -6.93 1.66 4.51
C PHE A 107 -7.41 0.37 3.84
N THR A 108 -6.55 -0.65 3.75
CA THR A 108 -6.92 -1.97 3.21
C THR A 108 -8.05 -2.60 4.02
N LYS A 109 -8.03 -2.45 5.35
CA LYS A 109 -9.12 -2.90 6.22
C LYS A 109 -10.43 -2.18 5.89
N TYR A 110 -10.40 -0.86 5.73
CA TYR A 110 -11.56 -0.09 5.29
C TYR A 110 -12.10 -0.61 3.94
N LEU A 111 -11.22 -0.85 2.97
CA LEU A 111 -11.60 -1.38 1.66
C LEU A 111 -12.21 -2.78 1.77
N GLN A 112 -11.63 -3.67 2.57
CA GLN A 112 -12.15 -5.02 2.81
C GLN A 112 -13.57 -4.95 3.38
N ASP A 113 -13.80 -4.10 4.38
CA ASP A 113 -15.12 -3.95 4.99
C ASP A 113 -16.15 -3.32 4.03
N ALA A 114 -15.70 -2.37 3.21
CA ALA A 114 -16.54 -1.58 2.31
C ALA A 114 -16.99 -2.38 1.09
N PHE A 115 -16.06 -3.09 0.45
CA PHE A 115 -16.31 -3.88 -0.74
C PHE A 115 -16.66 -5.34 -0.45
N LYS A 116 -16.42 -5.81 0.78
CA LYS A 116 -16.68 -7.18 1.25
C LYS A 116 -15.93 -8.26 0.46
N VAL A 117 -14.73 -7.94 -0.02
CA VAL A 117 -13.91 -8.81 -0.87
C VAL A 117 -12.84 -9.58 -0.10
N PRO A 118 -12.30 -10.70 -0.66
CA PRO A 118 -11.13 -11.38 -0.11
C PRO A 118 -9.89 -10.48 -0.12
N LEU A 119 -8.96 -10.75 0.81
CA LEU A 119 -7.68 -10.06 0.96
C LEU A 119 -6.55 -11.08 1.07
N VAL A 120 -5.46 -10.81 0.35
CA VAL A 120 -4.20 -11.53 0.47
C VAL A 120 -3.12 -10.56 0.96
N ILE A 121 -2.36 -10.97 1.98
CA ILE A 121 -1.24 -10.22 2.54
C ILE A 121 0.04 -11.04 2.44
N GLN A 122 0.99 -10.58 1.64
CA GLN A 122 2.32 -11.21 1.51
C GLN A 122 3.27 -10.71 2.59
N LEU A 123 4.01 -11.64 3.22
CA LEU A 123 5.15 -11.34 4.09
C LEU A 123 6.43 -11.74 3.35
N THR A 124 7.17 -10.74 2.85
CA THR A 124 8.39 -10.92 2.03
C THR A 124 9.62 -11.20 2.89
N ASP A 125 9.58 -12.27 3.67
CA ASP A 125 10.68 -12.70 4.54
C ASP A 125 11.89 -13.22 3.77
N ASP A 126 11.70 -13.79 2.58
CA ASP A 126 12.73 -14.11 1.61
C ASP A 126 13.54 -12.88 1.14
N GLU A 127 12.84 -11.79 0.80
CA GLU A 127 13.44 -10.51 0.46
C GLU A 127 14.30 -10.00 1.63
N LYS A 128 13.81 -10.07 2.87
CA LYS A 128 14.58 -9.59 4.02
C LYS A 128 15.78 -10.48 4.35
N CYS A 129 15.67 -11.79 4.17
CA CYS A 129 16.82 -12.70 4.25
C CYS A 129 17.91 -12.30 3.25
N MET A 130 17.54 -12.07 1.98
CA MET A 130 18.48 -11.75 0.90
C MET A 130 19.12 -10.35 1.04
N TRP A 131 18.35 -9.35 1.48
CA TRP A 131 18.81 -7.95 1.47
C TRP A 131 19.43 -7.48 2.80
N LYS A 132 19.13 -8.15 3.93
CA LYS A 132 19.62 -7.73 5.26
C LYS A 132 20.57 -8.73 5.94
N ASN A 133 21.02 -9.78 5.25
CA ASN A 133 21.84 -10.87 5.82
C ASN A 133 21.22 -11.47 7.09
N LEU A 134 19.89 -11.51 7.17
CA LEU A 134 19.18 -12.24 8.23
C LEU A 134 19.23 -13.74 7.92
N THR A 135 19.19 -14.58 8.95
CA THR A 135 18.98 -16.01 8.72
C THR A 135 17.52 -16.27 8.30
N VAL A 136 17.27 -17.42 7.69
CA VAL A 136 15.90 -17.83 7.30
C VAL A 136 15.01 -17.89 8.53
N GLU A 137 15.51 -18.47 9.62
CA GLU A 137 14.77 -18.64 10.88
C GLU A 137 14.38 -17.30 11.50
N GLU A 138 15.30 -16.33 11.48
CA GLU A 138 15.02 -14.99 12.00
C GLU A 138 14.02 -14.26 11.11
N SER A 139 14.11 -14.42 9.78
CA SER A 139 13.17 -13.81 8.84
C SER A 139 11.75 -14.35 9.02
N GLN A 140 11.60 -15.67 9.18
CA GLN A 140 10.31 -16.32 9.49
C GLN A 140 9.77 -15.91 10.87
N ARG A 141 10.64 -15.77 11.88
CA ARG A 141 10.25 -15.27 13.22
C ARG A 141 9.67 -13.86 13.11
N LEU A 142 10.35 -12.96 12.41
CA LEU A 142 9.88 -11.59 12.19
C LEU A 142 8.57 -11.57 11.40
N ALA A 143 8.42 -12.42 10.38
CA ALA A 143 7.18 -12.57 9.63
C ALA A 143 6.01 -12.94 10.56
N ARG A 144 6.21 -13.93 11.44
CA ARG A 144 5.21 -14.34 12.44
C ARG A 144 4.83 -13.22 13.41
N GLU A 145 5.79 -12.44 13.91
CA GLU A 145 5.48 -11.32 14.80
C GLU A 145 4.73 -10.20 14.06
N ASN A 146 5.16 -9.84 12.84
CA ASN A 146 4.49 -8.82 12.04
C ASN A 146 3.07 -9.27 11.64
N ALA A 147 2.84 -10.57 11.44
CA ALA A 147 1.50 -11.11 11.20
C ALA A 147 0.54 -10.82 12.37
N LYS A 148 1.02 -10.88 13.63
CA LYS A 148 0.19 -10.55 14.81
C LYS A 148 -0.25 -9.08 14.78
N ASP A 149 0.67 -8.17 14.48
CA ASP A 149 0.37 -6.74 14.38
C ASP A 149 -0.64 -6.45 13.25
N ILE A 150 -0.49 -7.14 12.11
CA ILE A 150 -1.42 -7.02 10.98
C ILE A 150 -2.81 -7.54 11.37
N ILE A 151 -2.90 -8.71 12.02
CA ILE A 151 -4.16 -9.27 12.53
C ILE A 151 -4.82 -8.29 13.52
N ALA A 152 -4.04 -7.64 14.39
CA ALA A 152 -4.52 -6.65 15.35
C ALA A 152 -5.15 -5.41 14.71
N CYS A 153 -4.92 -5.14 13.42
CA CYS A 153 -5.64 -4.10 12.67
C CYS A 153 -7.14 -4.44 12.44
N GLY A 154 -7.55 -5.69 12.73
CA GLY A 154 -8.95 -6.10 12.76
C GLY A 154 -9.50 -6.51 11.39
N PHE A 155 -8.69 -7.21 10.58
CA PHE A 155 -9.13 -7.84 9.34
C PHE A 155 -10.09 -9.02 9.61
N ASP A 156 -10.98 -9.29 8.66
CA ASP A 156 -11.88 -10.45 8.74
C ASP A 156 -11.10 -11.74 8.43
N VAL A 157 -10.92 -12.59 9.45
CA VAL A 157 -10.20 -13.87 9.34
C VAL A 157 -10.81 -14.82 8.30
N SER A 158 -12.11 -14.76 8.05
CA SER A 158 -12.78 -15.63 7.07
C SER A 158 -12.48 -15.23 5.62
N ARG A 159 -11.94 -14.03 5.40
CA ARG A 159 -11.69 -13.43 4.08
C ARG A 159 -10.27 -12.90 3.93
N THR A 160 -9.37 -13.25 4.85
CA THR A 160 -7.99 -12.76 4.84
C THR A 160 -7.03 -13.94 4.86
N PHE A 161 -6.15 -13.99 3.87
CA PHE A 161 -5.05 -14.94 3.80
C PHE A 161 -3.73 -14.19 3.96
N ILE A 162 -2.97 -14.52 5.01
CA ILE A 162 -1.64 -13.96 5.26
C ILE A 162 -0.64 -15.10 5.10
N PHE A 163 0.42 -14.90 4.32
CA PHE A 163 1.41 -15.94 4.07
C PHE A 163 2.84 -15.39 4.09
N SER A 164 3.78 -16.24 4.50
CA SER A 164 5.23 -16.06 4.36
C SER A 164 5.65 -16.62 3.01
N ASP A 165 6.56 -15.92 2.31
CA ASP A 165 7.07 -16.37 1.02
C ASP A 165 7.88 -17.66 1.18
N PHE A 166 8.73 -17.76 2.21
CA PHE A 166 9.45 -19.00 2.51
C PHE A 166 8.51 -20.19 2.78
N ASP A 167 7.43 -19.98 3.51
CA ASP A 167 6.51 -21.07 3.88
C ASP A 167 5.57 -21.47 2.73
N TYR A 168 5.19 -20.53 1.85
CA TYR A 168 4.17 -20.77 0.82
C TYR A 168 4.74 -21.25 -0.52
N VAL A 169 5.96 -20.84 -0.88
CA VAL A 169 6.58 -21.19 -2.18
C VAL A 169 7.15 -22.62 -2.20
N GLY A 170 7.26 -23.29 -1.05
CA GLY A 170 7.93 -24.59 -0.90
C GLY A 170 7.05 -25.74 -0.41
N GLY A 171 5.86 -25.93 -0.99
CA GLY A 171 4.96 -27.05 -0.67
C GLY A 171 5.63 -28.42 -0.57
#